data_AF-A0AAD9XEA2-F1
#
_entry.id   AF-A0AAD9XEA2-F1
#
_cell.length_a   1.000
_cell.length_b   1.000
_cell.length_c   1.000
_cell.angle_alpha   90.00
_cell.angle_beta   90.00
_cell.angle_gamma   90.00
#
_symmetry.space_group_name_H-M   'P 1'
#
loop_
_entity.id
_entity.type
_entity.pdbx_description
1 polymer ?
#
loop_
_entity_poly.entity_id
_entity_poly.type
_entity_poly.pdbx_seq_one_letter_code
_entity_poly.pdbx_strand_id
1 'polypeptide(L)'
;MERMRSASEDAYKWLQDKDPNHWSLTFFINTALSDMLCNNMCEAFNSAILNARDKPVISMMEMIRNYLMKRLVRKRAELERWKHEIGPKVFKLVEKVKLESNICCPEYYGNHKYQVRG
;
A
#
# COMPACT_ATOMS: atom_id res chain seq x y z
N MET A 1 -19.56 14.66 -6.54
CA MET A 1 -20.41 14.35 -5.37
C MET A 1 -21.89 14.21 -5.70
N GLU A 2 -22.42 14.85 -6.76
CA GLU A 2 -23.84 14.66 -7.15
C GLU A 2 -24.23 13.22 -7.42
N ARG A 3 -23.35 12.41 -8.03
CA ARG A 3 -23.63 10.98 -8.27
C ARG A 3 -23.89 10.18 -6.99
N MET A 4 -23.26 10.55 -5.88
CA MET A 4 -23.48 9.90 -4.59
C MET A 4 -24.78 10.39 -3.96
N ARG A 5 -25.04 11.69 -4.05
CA ARG A 5 -26.30 12.30 -3.61
C ARG A 5 -27.52 11.70 -4.32
N SER A 6 -27.42 11.49 -5.64
CA SER A 6 -28.50 10.85 -6.41
C SER A 6 -28.73 9.38 -6.07
N ALA A 7 -27.71 8.69 -5.52
CA ALA A 7 -27.83 7.29 -5.12
C ALA A 7 -28.36 7.15 -3.68
N SER A 8 -27.95 8.02 -2.76
CA SER A 8 -28.45 8.09 -1.40
C SER A 8 -28.17 9.46 -0.78
N GLU A 9 -29.23 10.18 -0.46
CA GLU A 9 -29.15 11.49 0.20
C GLU A 9 -28.61 11.37 1.63
N ASP A 10 -28.97 10.29 2.34
CA ASP A 10 -28.53 10.05 3.72
C ASP A 10 -27.03 9.76 3.80
N ALA A 11 -26.52 8.93 2.89
CA ALA A 11 -25.08 8.68 2.79
C ALA A 11 -24.31 9.96 2.44
N TYR A 12 -24.89 10.83 1.60
CA TYR A 12 -24.31 12.12 1.26
C TYR A 12 -24.20 13.06 2.46
N LYS A 13 -25.26 13.18 3.26
CA LYS A 13 -25.25 13.99 4.48
C LYS A 13 -24.27 13.44 5.52
N TRP A 14 -24.22 12.12 5.69
CA TRP A 14 -23.28 11.47 6.60
C TRP A 14 -21.82 11.73 6.22
N LEU A 15 -21.48 11.68 4.93
CA LEU A 15 -20.11 11.93 4.48
C LEU A 15 -19.72 13.40 4.54
N GLN A 16 -20.68 14.31 4.32
CA GLN A 16 -20.45 15.77 4.47
C GLN A 16 -20.08 16.17 5.89
N ASP A 17 -20.59 15.47 6.89
CA ASP A 17 -20.24 15.69 8.30
C ASP A 17 -18.80 15.25 8.65
N LYS A 18 -18.14 14.47 7.78
CA LYS A 18 -16.78 13.99 8.00
C LYS A 18 -15.75 14.88 7.32
N ASP A 19 -14.64 15.11 8.03
CA ASP A 19 -13.51 15.87 7.50
C ASP A 19 -13.05 15.28 6.15
N PRO A 20 -13.04 16.08 5.05
CA PRO A 20 -12.57 15.67 3.73
C PRO A 20 -11.18 15.03 3.70
N ASN A 21 -10.32 15.36 4.66
CA ASN A 21 -8.98 14.76 4.81
C ASN A 21 -9.02 13.25 5.04
N HIS A 22 -10.13 12.69 5.53
CA HIS A 22 -10.23 11.26 5.82
C HIS A 22 -10.76 10.42 4.66
N TRP A 23 -11.44 11.02 3.68
CA TRP A 23 -12.19 10.27 2.67
C TRP A 23 -11.95 10.74 1.23
N SER A 24 -11.42 11.95 1.03
CA SER A 24 -11.13 12.45 -0.31
C SER A 24 -9.65 12.29 -0.65
N LEU A 25 -9.39 11.57 -1.74
CA LEU A 25 -8.05 11.32 -2.29
C LEU A 25 -7.26 12.62 -2.54
N THR A 26 -7.95 13.73 -2.82
CA THR A 26 -7.31 15.04 -3.08
C THR A 26 -6.57 15.62 -1.88
N PHE A 27 -6.92 15.19 -0.66
CA PHE A 27 -6.33 15.68 0.58
C PHE A 27 -5.34 14.69 1.20
N PHE A 28 -5.14 13.51 0.59
CA PHE A 28 -4.11 12.59 1.06
C PHE A 28 -2.72 13.12 0.69
N ILE A 29 -1.80 13.02 1.65
CA ILE A 29 -0.42 13.47 1.49
C ILE A 29 0.28 12.52 0.51
N ASN A 30 0.71 13.06 -0.64
CA ASN A 30 1.38 12.29 -1.70
C ASN A 30 2.81 11.83 -1.36
N THR A 31 3.32 12.10 -0.16
CA THR A 31 4.69 11.73 0.24
C THR A 31 4.85 10.26 0.57
N ALA A 32 3.74 9.54 0.83
CA ALA A 32 3.73 8.11 1.14
C ALA A 32 2.68 7.36 0.29
N LEU A 33 2.68 7.60 -1.02
CA LEU A 33 1.95 6.77 -1.97
C LEU A 33 2.61 5.38 -2.03
N SER A 34 2.24 4.50 -1.10
CA SER A 34 2.50 3.08 -1.25
C SER A 34 1.42 2.50 -2.16
N ASP A 35 1.81 1.69 -3.15
CA ASP A 35 0.87 0.82 -3.90
C ASP A 35 0.07 -0.13 -2.98
N MET A 36 0.40 -0.17 -1.69
CA MET A 36 -0.35 -0.83 -0.64
C MET A 36 -1.65 -0.07 -0.33
N LEU A 37 -2.58 -0.06 -1.29
CA LEU A 37 -3.96 0.38 -1.06
C LEU A 37 -4.57 -0.44 0.09
N CYS A 38 -5.17 0.20 1.09
CA CYS A 38 -5.68 -0.42 2.31
C CYS A 38 -6.60 -1.63 2.06
N ASN A 39 -7.31 -1.67 0.93
CA ASN A 39 -8.16 -2.80 0.56
C ASN A 39 -7.37 -4.12 0.48
N ASN A 40 -6.14 -4.07 -0.05
CA ASN A 40 -5.26 -5.23 -0.17
C ASN A 40 -4.82 -5.77 1.21
N MET A 41 -4.71 -4.91 2.24
CA MET A 41 -4.34 -5.36 3.59
C MET A 41 -5.46 -6.14 4.26
N CYS A 42 -6.69 -5.62 4.22
CA CYS A 42 -7.86 -6.28 4.77
C CYS A 42 -8.16 -7.60 4.03
N GLU A 43 -8.10 -7.59 2.70
CA GLU A 43 -8.26 -8.80 1.88
C GLU A 43 -7.21 -9.85 2.20
N ALA A 44 -5.92 -9.46 2.29
CA ALA A 44 -4.84 -10.37 2.63
C ALA A 44 -4.98 -10.95 4.05
N PHE A 45 -5.43 -10.14 5.01
CA PHE A 45 -5.70 -10.61 6.37
C PHE A 45 -6.86 -11.60 6.39
N ASN A 46 -7.99 -11.26 5.77
CA ASN A 46 -9.18 -12.12 5.68
C ASN A 46 -8.87 -13.45 5.00
N SER A 47 -8.06 -13.43 3.94
CA SER A 47 -7.57 -14.64 3.27
C SER A 47 -6.70 -15.49 4.21
N ALA A 48 -5.82 -14.87 5.00
CA ALA A 48 -4.92 -15.58 5.91
C ALA A 48 -5.65 -16.28 7.07
N ILE A 49 -6.77 -15.72 7.55
CA ILE A 49 -7.54 -16.27 8.67
C ILE A 49 -8.75 -17.11 8.23
N LEU A 50 -8.96 -17.29 6.93
CA LEU A 50 -10.17 -17.90 6.36
C LEU A 50 -10.50 -19.28 6.98
N ASN A 51 -9.49 -20.11 7.21
CA ASN A 51 -9.63 -21.45 7.77
C ASN A 51 -9.67 -21.49 9.31
N ALA A 52 -9.35 -20.37 9.97
CA ALA A 52 -9.32 -20.26 11.42
C ALA A 52 -10.59 -19.63 11.97
N ARG A 53 -11.28 -18.78 11.19
CA ARG A 53 -12.42 -17.97 11.63
C ARG A 53 -13.66 -18.78 12.03
N ASP A 54 -13.79 -20.01 11.56
CA ASP A 54 -14.90 -20.92 11.85
C ASP A 54 -14.62 -21.83 13.06
N LYS A 55 -13.46 -21.65 13.72
CA LYS A 55 -13.04 -22.49 14.84
C LYS A 55 -13.34 -21.81 16.19
N PRO A 56 -13.44 -22.59 17.28
CA PRO A 56 -13.48 -22.03 18.63
C PRO A 56 -12.31 -21.08 18.88
N VAL A 57 -12.52 -20.06 19.73
CA VAL A 57 -11.56 -18.96 19.93
C VAL A 57 -10.14 -19.46 20.23
N ILE A 58 -10.00 -20.49 21.08
CA ILE A 58 -8.69 -21.06 21.42
C ILE A 58 -8.02 -21.66 20.18
N SER A 59 -8.73 -22.52 19.45
CA SER A 59 -8.20 -23.15 18.23
C SER A 59 -7.90 -22.13 17.13
N MET A 60 -8.74 -21.12 16.96
CA MET A 60 -8.50 -20.01 16.03
C MET A 60 -7.18 -19.29 16.35
N MET A 61 -6.96 -18.95 17.63
CA MET A 61 -5.75 -18.27 18.08
C MET A 61 -4.50 -19.14 17.89
N GLU A 62 -4.57 -20.44 18.17
CA GLU A 62 -3.47 -21.37 17.92
C GLU A 62 -3.12 -21.49 16.44
N MET A 63 -4.14 -21.54 15.56
CA MET A 63 -3.94 -21.58 14.11
C MET A 63 -3.27 -20.30 13.59
N ILE A 64 -3.73 -19.14 14.03
CA ILE A 64 -3.13 -17.84 13.66
C ILE A 64 -1.68 -17.76 14.16
N ARG A 65 -1.43 -18.15 15.42
CA ARG A 65 -0.07 -18.18 15.99
C ARG A 65 0.87 -19.06 15.17
N ASN A 66 0.46 -20.30 14.86
CA ASN A 66 1.24 -21.24 14.07
C ASN A 66 1.50 -20.72 12.65
N TYR A 67 0.50 -20.09 12.03
CA TYR A 67 0.65 -19.45 10.73
C TYR A 67 1.71 -18.34 10.75
N LEU A 68 1.65 -17.44 11.73
CA LEU A 68 2.59 -16.33 11.87
C LEU A 68 4.02 -16.84 12.12
N MET A 69 4.20 -17.84 12.98
CA MET A 69 5.50 -18.45 13.24
C MET A 69 6.14 -19.00 11.96
N LYS A 70 5.40 -19.84 11.22
CA LYS A 70 5.88 -20.40 9.95
C LYS A 70 6.20 -19.30 8.92
N ARG A 71 5.35 -18.28 8.84
CA ARG A 71 5.53 -17.15 7.93
C ARG A 71 6.79 -16.34 8.27
N LEU A 72 7.05 -16.07 9.55
CA LEU A 72 8.23 -15.35 10.01
C LEU A 72 9.52 -16.10 9.70
N VAL A 73 9.56 -17.41 9.99
CA VAL A 73 10.73 -18.26 9.66
C VAL A 73 11.01 -18.24 8.17
N ARG A 74 9.97 -18.44 7.33
CA ARG A 74 10.11 -18.36 5.88
C ARG A 74 10.63 -16.99 5.43
N LYS A 75 10.11 -15.91 6.00
CA LYS A 75 10.53 -14.54 5.65
C LYS A 75 11.99 -14.26 6.04
N ARG A 76 12.45 -14.76 7.19
CA ARG A 76 13.87 -14.67 7.57
C ARG A 76 14.77 -15.43 6.59
N ALA A 77 14.41 -16.65 6.24
CA ALA A 77 15.16 -17.42 5.24
C ALA A 77 15.14 -16.78 3.85
N GLU A 78 14.06 -16.09 3.47
CA GLU A 78 14.02 -15.29 2.25
C GLU A 78 14.95 -14.07 2.33
N LEU A 79 14.98 -13.37 3.48
CA LEU A 79 15.84 -12.20 3.72
C LEU A 79 17.34 -12.56 3.61
N GLU A 80 17.74 -13.72 4.16
CA GLU A 80 19.13 -14.21 4.05
C GLU A 80 19.57 -14.43 2.59
N ARG A 81 18.62 -14.63 1.67
CA ARG A 81 18.88 -14.79 0.23
C ARG A 81 18.87 -13.48 -0.54
N TRP A 82 18.59 -12.35 0.12
CA TRP A 82 18.58 -11.05 -0.56
C TRP A 82 20.01 -10.66 -0.93
N LYS A 83 20.17 -10.23 -2.18
CA LYS A 83 21.45 -9.75 -2.72
C LYS A 83 21.71 -8.27 -2.43
N HIS A 84 20.67 -7.55 -2.01
CA HIS A 84 20.66 -6.12 -1.80
C HIS A 84 19.95 -5.80 -0.49
N GLU A 85 20.18 -4.60 0.04
CA GLU A 85 19.55 -4.11 1.28
C GLU A 85 18.03 -4.00 1.17
N ILE A 86 17.52 -3.89 -0.05
CA ILE A 86 16.10 -3.81 -0.36
C ILE A 86 15.59 -5.11 -1.00
N GLY A 87 14.30 -5.37 -0.79
CA GLY A 87 13.66 -6.59 -1.27
C GLY A 87 13.68 -6.71 -2.80
N PRO A 88 13.72 -7.93 -3.37
CA PRO A 88 13.86 -8.16 -4.80
C PRO A 88 12.81 -7.44 -5.66
N LYS A 89 11.58 -7.29 -5.16
CA LYS A 89 10.51 -6.58 -5.87
C LYS A 89 10.78 -5.07 -5.94
N VAL A 90 11.17 -4.48 -4.82
CA VAL A 90 11.50 -3.04 -4.75
C VAL A 90 12.76 -2.77 -5.57
N PHE A 91 13.77 -3.63 -5.46
CA PHE A 91 14.98 -3.52 -6.28
C PHE A 91 14.69 -3.52 -7.78
N LYS A 92 13.85 -4.46 -8.26
CA LYS A 92 13.43 -4.49 -9.66
C LYS A 92 12.67 -3.23 -10.09
N LEU A 93 11.84 -2.67 -9.22
CA LEU A 93 11.13 -1.43 -9.49
C LEU A 93 12.09 -0.24 -9.61
N VAL A 94 13.05 -0.13 -8.69
CA VAL A 94 14.07 0.92 -8.70
C VAL A 94 14.94 0.82 -9.97
N GLU A 95 15.40 -0.38 -10.33
CA GLU A 95 16.18 -0.57 -11.56
C GLU A 95 15.39 -0.25 -12.82
N LYS A 96 14.09 -0.55 -12.85
CA LYS A 96 13.21 -0.14 -13.95
C LYS A 96 13.12 1.38 -14.04
N VAL A 97 12.82 2.07 -12.93
CA VAL A 97 12.71 3.54 -12.90
C VAL A 97 14.03 4.21 -13.27
N LYS A 98 15.16 3.63 -12.84
CA LYS A 98 16.50 4.09 -13.23
C LYS A 98 16.71 4.02 -14.74
N LEU A 99 16.34 2.91 -15.39
CA LEU A 99 16.43 2.79 -16.85
C LEU A 99 15.51 3.80 -17.56
N GLU A 100 14.29 3.98 -17.05
CA GLU A 100 13.34 4.97 -17.56
C GLU A 100 13.81 6.40 -17.33
N SER A 101 14.61 6.68 -16.29
CA SER A 101 15.15 8.01 -16.04
C SER A 101 16.22 8.45 -17.05
N ASN A 102 16.72 7.56 -17.91
CA ASN A 102 17.73 7.91 -18.92
C ASN A 102 17.22 8.94 -19.95
N ILE A 103 15.90 9.08 -20.13
CA ILE A 103 15.32 10.11 -21.01
C ILE A 103 15.12 11.45 -20.28
N CYS A 104 15.20 11.46 -18.94
CA CYS A 104 15.03 12.65 -18.13
C CYS A 104 16.34 13.45 -18.07
N CYS A 105 16.44 14.51 -18.87
CA CYS A 105 17.57 15.44 -18.86
C CYS A 105 17.24 16.66 -17.99
N PRO A 106 17.89 16.83 -16.82
CA PRO A 106 17.72 18.02 -15.99
C PRO A 106 18.46 19.20 -16.60
N GLU A 107 17.75 20.31 -16.81
CA GLU A 107 18.28 21.56 -17.32
C GLU A 107 18.14 22.64 -16.26
N TYR A 108 19.22 23.39 -16.01
CA TYR A 108 19.22 24.44 -15.00
C TYR A 108 18.30 25.60 -15.42
N TYR A 109 17.35 25.94 -14.54
CA TYR A 109 16.33 26.98 -14.77
C TYR A 109 16.53 28.21 -13.86
N GLY A 110 17.62 28.28 -13.08
CA GLY A 110 17.88 29.38 -12.15
C GLY A 110 17.42 29.10 -10.71
N ASN A 111 17.96 29.85 -9.73
CA ASN A 111 17.57 29.77 -8.30
C ASN A 111 17.58 28.36 -7.71
N HIS A 112 18.59 27.54 -8.03
CA HIS A 112 18.68 26.12 -7.63
C HIS A 112 17.49 25.26 -8.10
N LYS A 113 16.77 25.69 -9.14
CA LYS A 113 15.69 24.93 -9.77
C LYS A 113 16.16 24.36 -11.10
N TYR A 114 15.63 23.17 -11.42
CA TYR A 114 15.90 22.45 -12.65
C TYR A 114 14.59 22.09 -13.32
N GLN A 115 14.52 22.25 -14.63
CA GLN A 115 13.44 21.70 -15.45
C GLN A 115 13.88 20.32 -15.93
N VAL A 116 12.98 19.34 -15.88
CA VAL A 116 13.25 18.01 -16.46
C VAL A 116 12.63 17.95 -17.85
N ARG A 117 13.47 17.71 -18.86
CA ARG A 117 13.05 17.41 -20.23
C ARG A 117 13.01 15.89 -20.38
N GLY A 118 11.88 15.32 -20.77
CA GLY A 118 11.67 13.87 -20.91
C GLY A 118 10.97 13.53 -22.22
#